data_AF-A0A9N9ULR3-F1
#
_entry.id   AF-A0A9N9ULR3-F1
#
_cell.length_a   1.000
_cell.length_b   1.000
_cell.length_c   1.000
_cell.angle_alpha   90.00
_cell.angle_beta   90.00
_cell.angle_gamma   90.00
#
_symmetry.space_group_name_H-M   'P 1'
#
loop_
_entity.id
_entity.type
_entity.pdbx_description
1 polymer ?
#
loop_
_entity_poly.entity_id
_entity_poly.type
_entity_poly.pdbx_seq_one_letter_code
_entity_poly.pdbx_strand_id
1 'polypeptide(L)'
;MAPSRIDTPQTQSSVIPSSKDLKFTVDDGYDSYHPVDPHTLDLQSNFGPMDPGSVGYLQPTSVDTPLEIMHERYERDGYLFIKKCIPKETSLACRRAYFEHMAPSGLLKPGTDAVEGIFSGADTRKYMPPGNLRRLFGLKDDPESDKYVELMVSAHEAPFYVDFCQCPELRQFVSRFMGWKNPQMLQRTMLRAFVPNSELTPVHFDQMYLRAGPPTSLTAWVPIGDVSLQGGGLMYLERSTDIGMKTEQDFADNAHNLTDEERISAFNKNMNDGGFLSRDTVAYGKERKRKWLIAEYEAGDVIFHNPFMVHASCKNKDPENKIRLATDVRFVDPEKPYDKRWMKVYRPLDGL
;
A
#
# COMPACT_ATOMS: atom_id res chain seq x y z
N MET A 1 37.79 -19.30 -0.22
CA MET A 1 37.19 -19.66 1.08
C MET A 1 35.71 -19.34 1.00
N ALA A 2 34.85 -20.33 1.17
CA ALA A 2 33.41 -20.17 1.08
C ALA A 2 32.88 -19.33 2.26
N PRO A 3 31.91 -18.42 2.07
CA PRO A 3 31.13 -17.92 3.18
C PRO A 3 30.21 -19.05 3.66
N SER A 4 30.22 -19.24 4.98
CA SER A 4 29.43 -20.21 5.73
C SER A 4 27.93 -20.06 5.49
N ARG A 5 27.21 -21.19 5.54
CA ARG A 5 25.75 -21.28 5.68
C ARG A 5 25.25 -20.17 6.61
N ILE A 6 24.40 -19.30 6.08
CA ILE A 6 23.58 -18.42 6.90
C ILE A 6 22.59 -19.35 7.60
N ASP A 7 22.71 -19.45 8.92
CA ASP A 7 21.75 -20.15 9.75
C ASP A 7 20.33 -19.66 9.44
N THR A 8 19.40 -20.59 9.36
CA THR A 8 17.97 -20.32 9.24
C THR A 8 17.60 -19.26 10.28
N PRO A 9 16.92 -18.15 9.92
CA PRO A 9 16.53 -17.16 10.91
C PRO A 9 15.62 -17.84 11.91
N GLN A 10 16.07 -17.95 13.17
CA GLN A 10 15.15 -18.14 14.27
C GLN A 10 14.10 -17.04 14.14
N THR A 11 12.82 -17.43 14.15
CA THR A 11 11.67 -16.54 14.22
C THR A 11 11.86 -15.57 15.38
N GLN A 12 12.45 -14.39 15.12
CA GLN A 12 12.46 -13.30 16.07
C GLN A 12 11.02 -12.80 16.16
N SER A 13 10.47 -12.98 17.37
CA SER A 13 9.18 -12.44 17.80
C SER A 13 9.06 -10.96 17.45
N SER A 14 7.82 -10.51 17.24
CA SER A 14 7.38 -9.12 17.06
C SER A 14 8.36 -8.07 17.61
N VAL A 15 8.66 -7.07 16.77
CA VAL A 15 9.45 -5.87 17.15
C VAL A 15 8.72 -5.04 18.22
N ILE A 16 7.42 -5.30 18.41
CA ILE A 16 6.59 -4.81 19.50
C ILE A 16 6.77 -5.76 20.70
N PRO A 17 7.06 -5.26 21.92
CA PRO A 17 7.20 -6.10 23.11
C PRO A 17 6.01 -7.06 23.24
N SER A 18 6.29 -8.36 23.37
CA SER A 18 5.26 -9.39 23.62
C SER A 18 4.37 -8.98 24.80
N SER A 19 3.14 -8.56 24.54
CA SER A 19 2.13 -8.28 25.56
C SER A 19 1.62 -9.60 26.16
N LYS A 20 2.40 -10.16 27.09
CA LYS A 20 1.84 -11.18 27.99
C LYS A 20 0.79 -10.50 28.85
N ASP A 21 -0.46 -10.92 28.67
CA ASP A 21 -1.62 -10.65 29.54
C ASP A 21 -1.99 -9.18 29.77
N LEU A 22 -2.16 -8.39 28.71
CA LEU A 22 -2.83 -7.09 28.81
C LEU A 22 -4.19 -7.15 28.11
N LYS A 23 -5.26 -7.31 28.89
CA LYS A 23 -6.63 -7.02 28.45
C LYS A 23 -6.94 -5.57 28.83
N PHE A 24 -6.52 -4.61 28.01
CA PHE A 24 -6.99 -3.24 28.13
C PHE A 24 -8.01 -2.98 27.05
N THR A 25 -9.26 -3.36 27.31
CA THR A 25 -10.37 -2.89 26.48
C THR A 25 -10.68 -1.46 26.89
N VAL A 26 -10.13 -0.49 26.17
CA VAL A 26 -10.69 0.87 26.18
C VAL A 26 -11.93 0.84 25.31
N ASP A 27 -13.09 1.16 25.89
CA ASP A 27 -14.32 1.36 25.13
C ASP A 27 -14.28 2.77 24.49
N ASP A 28 -13.51 2.91 23.42
CA ASP A 28 -13.36 4.14 22.63
C ASP A 28 -14.10 4.07 21.29
N GLY A 29 -15.03 3.10 21.15
CA GLY A 29 -15.79 2.89 19.92
C GLY A 29 -15.00 2.19 18.80
N TYR A 30 -13.81 1.64 19.08
CA TYR A 30 -13.17 0.72 18.14
C TYR A 30 -14.08 -0.48 17.84
N ASP A 31 -14.06 -0.98 16.60
CA ASP A 31 -14.99 -2.00 16.06
C ASP A 31 -16.44 -1.53 15.80
N SER A 32 -16.75 -0.24 16.05
CA SER A 32 -18.10 0.34 15.80
C SER A 32 -18.24 1.12 14.48
N TYR A 33 -17.16 1.35 13.73
CA TYR A 33 -17.22 2.09 12.48
C TYR A 33 -17.77 1.21 11.34
N HIS A 34 -19.06 1.43 11.03
CA HIS A 34 -19.79 0.80 9.91
C HIS A 34 -20.62 1.89 9.20
N PRO A 35 -19.99 2.74 8.38
CA PRO A 35 -20.60 4.00 7.91
C PRO A 35 -21.82 3.80 7.01
N VAL A 36 -21.88 2.68 6.28
CA VAL A 36 -22.98 2.31 5.38
C VAL A 36 -23.14 0.80 5.35
N ASP A 37 -24.25 0.31 4.79
CA ASP A 37 -24.39 -1.11 4.44
C ASP A 37 -23.56 -1.40 3.18
N PRO A 38 -22.64 -2.39 3.18
CA PRO A 38 -21.89 -2.75 1.98
C PRO A 38 -22.73 -3.04 0.74
N HIS A 39 -24.01 -3.44 0.89
CA HIS A 39 -24.91 -3.68 -0.23
C HIS A 39 -25.29 -2.41 -1.00
N THR A 40 -25.06 -1.21 -0.44
CA THR A 40 -25.33 0.06 -1.10
C THR A 40 -24.15 0.58 -1.91
N LEU A 41 -23.02 -0.15 -1.97
CA LEU A 41 -21.79 0.27 -2.65
C LEU A 41 -21.62 -0.45 -4.00
N ASP A 42 -21.23 0.26 -5.07
CA ASP A 42 -20.79 -0.32 -6.35
C ASP A 42 -19.27 -0.61 -6.31
N LEU A 43 -18.87 -1.58 -5.50
CA LEU A 43 -17.48 -2.02 -5.43
C LEU A 43 -17.19 -3.05 -6.51
N GLN A 44 -16.11 -2.85 -7.26
CA GLN A 44 -15.69 -3.78 -8.32
C GLN A 44 -14.23 -4.23 -8.16
N SER A 45 -14.00 -5.50 -8.44
CA SER A 45 -12.69 -6.11 -8.65
C SER A 45 -12.28 -6.04 -10.13
N ASN A 46 -11.12 -6.62 -10.47
CA ASN A 46 -10.71 -6.80 -11.87
C ASN A 46 -11.69 -7.69 -12.65
N PHE A 47 -12.37 -8.63 -11.97
CA PHE A 47 -13.19 -9.68 -12.58
C PHE A 47 -14.70 -9.47 -12.39
N GLY A 48 -15.13 -8.33 -11.87
CA GLY A 48 -16.54 -7.99 -11.67
C GLY A 48 -16.86 -7.47 -10.28
N PRO A 49 -18.15 -7.40 -9.90
CA PRO A 49 -18.57 -6.88 -8.61
C PRO A 49 -17.93 -7.62 -7.42
N MET A 50 -17.62 -6.88 -6.36
CA MET A 50 -17.28 -7.46 -5.06
C MET A 50 -18.53 -8.07 -4.43
N ASP A 51 -18.36 -9.09 -3.58
CA ASP A 51 -19.44 -9.68 -2.80
C ASP A 51 -19.66 -8.86 -1.51
N PRO A 52 -20.79 -8.15 -1.33
CA PRO A 52 -21.02 -7.29 -0.17
C PRO A 52 -20.91 -8.03 1.18
N GLY A 53 -21.29 -9.31 1.23
CA GLY A 53 -21.17 -10.13 2.44
C GLY A 53 -19.71 -10.42 2.85
N SER A 54 -18.78 -10.24 1.92
CA SER A 54 -17.34 -10.37 2.12
C SER A 54 -16.64 -9.03 2.39
N VAL A 55 -17.39 -7.94 2.54
CA VAL A 55 -16.83 -6.61 2.84
C VAL A 55 -17.00 -6.29 4.33
N GLY A 56 -15.98 -5.66 4.89
CA GLY A 56 -15.99 -5.06 6.24
C GLY A 56 -15.30 -3.71 6.23
N TYR A 57 -15.13 -3.10 7.40
CA TYR A 57 -14.56 -1.77 7.52
C TYR A 57 -13.28 -1.74 8.36
N LEU A 58 -12.28 -1.00 7.88
CA LEU A 58 -11.12 -0.66 8.69
C LEU A 58 -11.59 0.25 9.83
N GLN A 59 -11.07 0.00 11.02
CA GLN A 59 -11.49 0.71 12.22
C GLN A 59 -10.53 1.87 12.49
N PRO A 60 -11.04 3.12 12.54
CA PRO A 60 -10.20 4.28 12.76
C PRO A 60 -9.63 4.29 14.18
N THR A 61 -8.41 4.78 14.31
CA THR A 61 -7.71 5.01 15.57
C THR A 61 -7.34 6.47 15.65
N SER A 62 -7.64 7.11 16.78
CA SER A 62 -7.20 8.49 17.04
C SER A 62 -5.68 8.55 17.25
N VAL A 63 -5.04 9.62 16.81
CA VAL A 63 -3.59 9.86 17.03
C VAL A 63 -3.22 9.96 18.52
N ASP A 64 -4.19 10.28 19.38
CA ASP A 64 -4.04 10.40 20.84
C ASP A 64 -4.28 9.08 21.59
N THR A 65 -4.61 8.00 20.88
CA THR A 65 -4.81 6.67 21.49
C THR A 65 -3.52 6.24 22.21
N PRO A 66 -3.58 5.68 23.44
CA PRO A 66 -2.39 5.17 24.12
C PRO A 66 -1.61 4.16 23.27
N LEU A 67 -0.28 4.21 23.31
CA LEU A 67 0.58 3.38 22.46
C LEU A 67 0.35 1.89 22.69
N GLU A 68 0.09 1.48 23.92
CA GLU A 68 -0.18 0.09 24.29
C GLU A 68 -1.43 -0.45 23.58
N ILE A 69 -2.46 0.39 23.43
CA ILE A 69 -3.69 0.06 22.69
C ILE A 69 -3.44 0.04 21.18
N MET A 70 -2.65 1.00 20.66
CA MET A 70 -2.25 0.98 19.25
C MET A 70 -1.48 -0.30 18.89
N HIS A 71 -0.59 -0.75 19.77
CA HIS A 71 0.15 -2.01 19.62
C HIS A 71 -0.79 -3.22 19.67
N GLU A 72 -1.72 -3.27 20.61
CA GLU A 72 -2.72 -4.35 20.68
C GLU A 72 -3.52 -4.45 19.37
N ARG A 73 -4.01 -3.33 18.85
CA ARG A 73 -4.75 -3.28 17.56
C ARG A 73 -3.91 -3.76 16.40
N TYR A 74 -2.67 -3.26 16.31
CA TYR A 74 -1.77 -3.60 15.23
C TYR A 74 -1.39 -5.10 15.23
N GLU A 75 -1.14 -5.69 16.39
CA GLU A 75 -0.86 -7.12 16.51
C GLU A 75 -2.11 -7.97 16.24
N ARG A 76 -3.29 -7.52 16.69
CA ARG A 76 -4.57 -8.23 16.50
C ARG A 76 -5.02 -8.22 15.04
N ASP A 77 -4.94 -7.07 14.38
CA ASP A 77 -5.57 -6.81 13.09
C ASP A 77 -4.59 -6.72 11.92
N GLY A 78 -3.29 -6.54 12.20
CA GLY A 78 -2.22 -6.43 11.21
C GLY A 78 -2.08 -5.03 10.59
N TYR A 79 -2.90 -4.06 11.03
CA TYR A 79 -2.87 -2.68 10.58
C TYR A 79 -3.25 -1.71 11.71
N LEU A 80 -2.99 -0.42 11.46
CA LEU A 80 -3.43 0.69 12.30
C LEU A 80 -3.85 1.86 11.40
N PHE A 81 -5.14 2.17 11.36
CA PHE A 81 -5.68 3.28 10.56
C PHE A 81 -5.74 4.56 11.41
N ILE A 82 -4.75 5.44 11.28
CA ILE A 82 -4.65 6.67 12.07
C ILE A 82 -5.30 7.83 11.32
N LYS A 83 -6.32 8.40 11.95
CA LYS A 83 -7.00 9.60 11.44
C LYS A 83 -6.14 10.84 11.68
N LYS A 84 -6.03 11.71 10.68
CA LYS A 84 -5.33 13.01 10.78
C LYS A 84 -3.89 12.90 11.32
N CYS A 85 -3.18 11.84 10.92
CA CYS A 85 -1.79 11.58 11.31
C CYS A 85 -0.82 12.67 10.80
N ILE A 86 -1.09 13.25 9.63
CA ILE A 86 -0.31 14.34 9.04
C ILE A 86 -1.20 15.56 8.79
N PRO A 87 -0.63 16.78 8.66
CA PRO A 87 -1.44 17.96 8.38
C PRO A 87 -2.19 17.84 7.05
N LYS A 88 -3.50 18.10 7.09
CA LYS A 88 -4.37 18.09 5.90
C LYS A 88 -3.82 18.95 4.76
N GLU A 89 -3.37 20.16 5.08
CA GLU A 89 -2.83 21.10 4.10
C GLU A 89 -1.57 20.58 3.40
N THR A 90 -0.71 19.84 4.13
CA THR A 90 0.47 19.19 3.55
C THR A 90 0.08 18.13 2.51
N SER A 91 -0.97 17.35 2.79
CA SER A 91 -1.54 16.37 1.85
C SER A 91 -2.15 17.04 0.61
N LEU A 92 -2.97 18.08 0.81
CA LEU A 92 -3.61 18.79 -0.30
C LEU A 92 -2.63 19.60 -1.16
N ALA A 93 -1.57 20.16 -0.57
CA ALA A 93 -0.51 20.83 -1.31
C ALA A 93 0.26 19.84 -2.21
N CYS A 94 0.61 18.66 -1.69
CA CYS A 94 1.22 17.59 -2.49
C CYS A 94 0.29 17.12 -3.60
N ARG A 95 -1.01 16.95 -3.31
CA ARG A 95 -2.03 16.58 -4.30
C ARG A 95 -2.09 17.57 -5.47
N ARG A 96 -2.18 18.87 -5.15
CA ARG A 96 -2.21 19.95 -6.15
C ARG A 96 -0.96 19.92 -7.01
N ALA A 97 0.22 19.90 -6.39
CA ALA A 97 1.50 19.90 -7.11
C ALA A 97 1.68 18.66 -7.99
N TYR A 98 1.24 17.48 -7.52
CA TYR A 98 1.23 16.26 -8.34
C TYR A 98 0.37 16.43 -9.59
N PHE A 99 -0.86 16.90 -9.43
CA PHE A 99 -1.78 17.02 -10.58
C PHE A 99 -1.39 18.15 -11.53
N GLU A 100 -0.78 19.24 -11.04
CA GLU A 100 -0.14 20.26 -11.89
C GLU A 100 1.05 19.67 -12.67
N HIS A 101 1.89 18.86 -12.03
CA HIS A 101 2.98 18.13 -12.69
C HIS A 101 2.46 17.17 -13.76
N MET A 102 1.33 16.51 -13.52
CA MET A 102 0.70 15.58 -14.47
C MET A 102 -0.10 16.29 -15.57
N ALA A 103 -0.42 17.57 -15.45
CA ALA A 103 -1.31 18.30 -16.36
C ALA A 103 -0.92 18.18 -17.86
N PRO A 104 0.38 18.21 -18.25
CA PRO A 104 0.77 18.07 -19.65
C PRO A 104 0.43 16.70 -20.29
N SER A 105 0.07 15.68 -19.51
CA SER A 105 -0.39 14.38 -20.03
C SER A 105 -1.87 14.34 -20.42
N GLY A 106 -2.63 15.42 -20.16
CA GLY A 106 -4.08 15.43 -20.38
C GLY A 106 -4.87 14.56 -19.38
N LEU A 107 -4.25 14.17 -18.26
CA LEU A 107 -4.86 13.34 -17.22
C LEU A 107 -6.12 13.98 -16.60
N LEU A 108 -6.10 15.31 -16.44
CA LEU A 108 -7.14 16.06 -15.75
C LEU A 108 -8.21 16.57 -16.71
N LYS A 109 -9.44 16.68 -16.20
CA LYS A 109 -10.53 17.38 -16.88
C LYS A 109 -10.16 18.87 -17.05
N PRO A 110 -10.23 19.43 -18.26
CA PRO A 110 -9.96 20.86 -18.47
C PRO A 110 -10.91 21.75 -17.65
N GLY A 111 -10.36 22.82 -17.08
CA GLY A 111 -11.13 23.83 -16.33
C GLY A 111 -11.48 23.46 -14.88
N THR A 112 -11.03 22.31 -14.38
CA THR A 112 -11.13 21.97 -12.94
C THR A 112 -9.87 22.37 -12.18
N ASP A 113 -10.00 22.62 -10.88
CA ASP A 113 -8.85 22.79 -10.00
C ASP A 113 -8.03 21.48 -9.94
N ALA A 114 -6.71 21.57 -10.08
CA ALA A 114 -5.79 20.43 -10.01
C ALA A 114 -5.93 19.64 -8.70
N VAL A 115 -6.21 20.31 -7.57
CA VAL A 115 -6.37 19.61 -6.27
C VAL A 115 -7.57 18.66 -6.26
N GLU A 116 -8.60 18.91 -7.06
CA GLU A 116 -9.76 18.02 -7.15
C GLU A 116 -9.37 16.69 -7.81
N GLY A 117 -8.41 16.72 -8.75
CA GLY A 117 -7.94 15.54 -9.46
C GLY A 117 -9.05 14.89 -10.29
N ILE A 118 -9.92 15.68 -10.92
CA ILE A 118 -11.01 15.14 -11.74
C ILE A 118 -10.44 14.55 -13.02
N PHE A 119 -10.74 13.27 -13.28
CA PHE A 119 -10.25 12.56 -14.45
C PHE A 119 -10.82 13.16 -15.75
N SER A 120 -9.99 13.23 -16.80
CA SER A 120 -10.38 13.76 -18.11
C SER A 120 -11.47 12.95 -18.81
N GLY A 121 -11.67 11.69 -18.40
CA GLY A 121 -12.60 10.76 -19.06
C GLY A 121 -12.02 10.16 -20.35
N ALA A 122 -10.75 10.42 -20.65
CA ALA A 122 -10.06 9.80 -21.77
C ALA A 122 -9.88 8.29 -21.57
N ASP A 123 -9.43 7.61 -22.62
CA ASP A 123 -9.15 6.18 -22.59
C ASP A 123 -8.14 5.85 -21.46
N THR A 124 -8.56 5.02 -20.50
CA THR A 124 -7.75 4.64 -19.33
C THR A 124 -6.45 3.95 -19.71
N ARG A 125 -6.36 3.36 -20.92
CA ARG A 125 -5.13 2.73 -21.43
C ARG A 125 -3.98 3.72 -21.62
N LYS A 126 -4.27 5.03 -21.75
CA LYS A 126 -3.26 6.10 -21.79
C LYS A 126 -2.54 6.27 -20.45
N TYR A 127 -3.24 5.99 -19.35
CA TYR A 127 -2.76 6.29 -17.99
C TYR A 127 -2.32 5.03 -17.22
N MET A 128 -1.93 3.99 -17.96
CA MET A 128 -1.37 2.78 -17.35
C MET A 128 0.08 3.01 -16.92
N PRO A 129 0.47 2.64 -15.68
CA PRO A 129 1.85 2.75 -15.23
C PRO A 129 2.77 1.78 -15.98
N PRO A 130 4.10 1.99 -15.94
CA PRO A 130 5.05 1.03 -16.50
C PRO A 130 4.88 -0.37 -15.91
N GLY A 131 4.99 -1.40 -16.76
CA GLY A 131 4.92 -2.81 -16.34
C GLY A 131 4.24 -3.72 -17.36
N ASN A 132 4.08 -4.99 -16.99
CA ASN A 132 3.54 -6.03 -17.87
C ASN A 132 2.13 -5.70 -18.38
N LEU A 133 1.26 -5.11 -17.55
CA LEU A 133 -0.09 -4.74 -17.97
C LEU A 133 -0.09 -3.66 -19.05
N ARG A 134 0.74 -2.61 -18.94
CA ARG A 134 0.90 -1.62 -20.00
C ARG A 134 1.48 -2.24 -21.27
N ARG A 135 2.44 -3.16 -21.15
CA ARG A 135 2.99 -3.89 -22.31
C ARG A 135 1.90 -4.67 -23.06
N LEU A 136 0.96 -5.28 -22.34
CA LEU A 136 -0.09 -6.12 -22.90
C LEU A 136 -1.30 -5.32 -23.41
N PHE A 137 -1.71 -4.29 -22.67
CA PHE A 137 -3.00 -3.60 -22.87
C PHE A 137 -2.88 -2.10 -23.12
N GLY A 138 -1.69 -1.52 -22.90
CA GLY A 138 -1.43 -0.11 -23.14
C GLY A 138 -1.42 0.23 -24.64
N LEU A 139 -1.58 1.52 -24.94
CA LEU A 139 -1.48 2.02 -26.30
C LEU A 139 -0.03 1.95 -26.78
N LYS A 140 0.17 1.52 -28.02
CA LYS A 140 1.49 1.50 -28.68
C LYS A 140 1.68 2.79 -29.46
N ASP A 141 2.90 3.34 -29.42
CA ASP A 141 3.32 4.52 -30.19
C ASP A 141 2.40 5.73 -29.97
N ASP A 142 1.92 5.94 -28.73
CA ASP A 142 1.02 7.02 -28.34
C ASP A 142 1.78 8.07 -27.50
N PRO A 143 2.07 9.27 -28.06
CA PRO A 143 2.89 10.27 -27.38
C PRO A 143 2.32 10.79 -26.06
N GLU A 144 1.00 10.85 -25.92
CA GLU A 144 0.35 11.31 -24.69
C GLU A 144 0.49 10.26 -23.57
N SER A 145 0.29 9.00 -23.92
CA SER A 145 0.52 7.86 -23.03
C SER A 145 1.98 7.77 -22.60
N ASP A 146 2.93 8.05 -23.49
CA ASP A 146 4.36 8.07 -23.15
C ASP A 146 4.72 9.28 -22.28
N LYS A 147 4.11 10.44 -22.54
CA LYS A 147 4.26 11.63 -21.68
C LYS A 147 3.74 11.38 -20.27
N TYR A 148 2.61 10.68 -20.12
CA TYR A 148 2.10 10.27 -18.82
C TYR A 148 3.13 9.44 -18.04
N VAL A 149 3.79 8.48 -18.69
CA VAL A 149 4.81 7.64 -18.03
C VAL A 149 6.02 8.46 -17.62
N GLU A 150 6.52 9.33 -18.49
CA GLU A 150 7.63 10.24 -18.17
C GLU A 150 7.34 11.07 -16.91
N LEU A 151 6.14 11.66 -16.84
CA LEU A 151 5.71 12.48 -15.72
C LEU A 151 5.49 11.64 -14.45
N MET A 152 4.88 10.46 -14.56
CA MET A 152 4.67 9.56 -13.42
C MET A 152 5.99 9.07 -12.82
N VAL A 153 6.97 8.73 -13.66
CA VAL A 153 8.29 8.29 -13.21
C VAL A 153 9.04 9.45 -12.55
N SER A 154 9.07 10.63 -13.19
CA SER A 154 9.74 11.82 -12.62
C SER A 154 9.10 12.33 -11.34
N ALA A 155 7.79 12.12 -11.13
CA ALA A 155 7.10 12.50 -9.91
C ALA A 155 7.68 11.83 -8.65
N HIS A 156 8.30 10.65 -8.77
CA HIS A 156 8.94 9.96 -7.63
C HIS A 156 10.17 10.68 -7.07
N GLU A 157 10.72 11.65 -7.80
CA GLU A 157 11.87 12.46 -7.41
C GLU A 157 11.54 13.95 -7.34
N ALA A 158 10.31 14.32 -7.64
CA ALA A 158 9.91 15.71 -7.63
C ALA A 158 9.96 16.27 -6.20
N PRO A 159 10.48 17.50 -5.98
CA PRO A 159 10.63 18.06 -4.65
C PRO A 159 9.33 18.06 -3.83
N PHE A 160 8.19 18.41 -4.45
CA PHE A 160 6.87 18.41 -3.79
C PHE A 160 6.49 17.05 -3.19
N TYR A 161 6.97 15.96 -3.78
CA TYR A 161 6.65 14.61 -3.36
C TYR A 161 7.67 14.08 -2.34
N VAL A 162 8.96 14.35 -2.57
CA VAL A 162 10.02 13.97 -1.62
C VAL A 162 9.82 14.70 -0.28
N ASP A 163 9.53 15.99 -0.31
CA ASP A 163 9.24 16.79 0.88
C ASP A 163 8.01 16.27 1.61
N PHE A 164 6.96 15.88 0.87
CA PHE A 164 5.76 15.27 1.43
C PHE A 164 6.06 13.94 2.16
N CYS A 165 6.87 13.06 1.56
CA CYS A 165 7.27 11.80 2.18
C CYS A 165 8.12 12.01 3.45
N GLN A 166 8.82 13.14 3.54
CA GLN A 166 9.64 13.53 4.68
C GLN A 166 8.88 14.33 5.74
N CYS A 167 7.54 14.36 5.67
CA CYS A 167 6.67 15.00 6.66
C CYS A 167 7.09 14.65 8.11
N PRO A 168 7.44 15.65 8.94
CA PRO A 168 7.94 15.41 10.29
C PRO A 168 6.96 14.63 11.17
N GLU A 169 5.66 14.89 11.05
CA GLU A 169 4.60 14.25 11.81
C GLU A 169 4.54 12.74 11.52
N LEU A 170 4.69 12.33 10.26
CA LEU A 170 4.76 10.92 9.88
C LEU A 170 5.98 10.24 10.52
N ARG A 171 7.15 10.86 10.42
CA ARG A 171 8.39 10.34 11.01
C ARG A 171 8.30 10.26 12.54
N GLN A 172 7.72 11.26 13.18
CA GLN A 172 7.51 11.30 14.63
C GLN A 172 6.55 10.20 15.06
N PHE A 173 5.43 10.00 14.34
CA PHE A 173 4.51 8.91 14.62
C PHE A 173 5.22 7.56 14.57
N VAL A 174 5.95 7.28 13.48
CA VAL A 174 6.71 6.03 13.31
C VAL A 174 7.74 5.84 14.43
N SER A 175 8.49 6.89 14.76
CA SER A 175 9.48 6.84 15.85
C SER A 175 8.84 6.48 17.20
N ARG A 176 7.72 7.11 17.55
CA ARG A 176 6.98 6.81 18.79
C ARG A 176 6.39 5.41 18.77
N PHE A 177 5.70 5.04 17.69
CA PHE A 177 4.98 3.78 17.56
C PHE A 177 5.95 2.58 17.56
N MET A 178 7.05 2.65 16.84
CA MET A 178 8.03 1.55 16.76
C MET A 178 9.09 1.59 17.87
N GLY A 179 9.21 2.70 18.61
CA GLY A 179 10.32 2.92 19.53
C GLY A 179 11.67 3.14 18.83
N TRP A 180 11.68 3.37 17.52
CA TRP A 180 12.90 3.60 16.74
C TRP A 180 13.38 5.03 16.94
N LYS A 181 14.61 5.20 17.43
CA LYS A 181 15.21 6.54 17.65
C LYS A 181 15.36 7.32 16.33
N ASN A 182 15.78 6.63 15.27
CA ASN A 182 16.08 7.22 13.98
C ASN A 182 15.48 6.37 12.84
N PRO A 183 14.15 6.29 12.68
CA PRO A 183 13.55 5.46 11.63
C PRO A 183 14.11 5.85 10.25
N GLN A 184 14.58 4.89 9.46
CA GLN A 184 15.05 5.14 8.09
C GLN A 184 13.89 4.89 7.13
N MET A 185 13.55 5.91 6.35
CA MET A 185 12.62 5.76 5.24
C MET A 185 13.35 5.12 4.05
N LEU A 186 12.78 4.08 3.44
CA LEU A 186 13.31 3.54 2.19
C LEU A 186 13.12 4.56 1.06
N GLN A 187 14.10 4.65 0.15
CA GLN A 187 14.06 5.65 -0.93
C GLN A 187 13.09 5.26 -2.05
N ARG A 188 12.91 3.95 -2.29
CA ARG A 188 11.89 3.45 -3.20
C ARG A 188 10.53 3.57 -2.52
N THR A 189 9.72 4.48 -3.01
CA THR A 189 8.32 4.65 -2.65
C THR A 189 7.46 4.29 -3.85
N MET A 190 6.16 4.06 -3.63
CA MET A 190 5.22 3.77 -4.72
C MET A 190 4.16 4.86 -4.79
N LEU A 191 4.40 5.90 -5.59
CA LEU A 191 3.42 6.96 -5.86
C LEU A 191 2.49 6.51 -6.98
N ARG A 192 1.19 6.44 -6.71
CA ARG A 192 0.22 5.87 -7.66
C ARG A 192 -1.02 6.73 -7.79
N ALA A 193 -1.34 7.09 -9.03
CA ALA A 193 -2.63 7.61 -9.42
C ALA A 193 -3.48 6.50 -10.05
N PHE A 194 -4.70 6.34 -9.56
CA PHE A 194 -5.67 5.39 -10.10
C PHE A 194 -6.84 6.15 -10.68
N VAL A 195 -6.87 6.22 -12.00
CA VAL A 195 -8.00 6.81 -12.73
C VAL A 195 -9.24 5.91 -12.59
N PRO A 196 -10.46 6.47 -12.68
CA PRO A 196 -11.69 5.69 -12.69
C PRO A 196 -11.63 4.52 -13.68
N ASN A 197 -12.09 3.35 -13.25
CA ASN A 197 -12.11 2.09 -14.00
C ASN A 197 -10.74 1.49 -14.42
N SER A 198 -9.62 2.00 -13.91
CA SER A 198 -8.29 1.41 -14.17
C SER A 198 -8.06 0.05 -13.50
N GLU A 199 -7.00 -0.64 -13.92
CA GLU A 199 -6.52 -1.88 -13.29
C GLU A 199 -6.09 -1.66 -11.83
N LEU A 200 -6.21 -2.72 -11.04
CA LEU A 200 -6.02 -2.70 -9.59
C LEU A 200 -4.64 -3.15 -9.15
N THR A 201 -4.27 -2.77 -7.94
CA THR A 201 -3.25 -3.48 -7.17
C THR A 201 -3.74 -4.91 -6.89
N PRO A 202 -3.03 -5.95 -7.36
CA PRO A 202 -3.40 -7.34 -7.11
C PRO A 202 -3.18 -7.72 -5.64
N VAL A 203 -3.70 -8.88 -5.23
CA VAL A 203 -3.56 -9.41 -3.87
C VAL A 203 -2.11 -9.75 -3.59
N HIS A 204 -1.51 -9.15 -2.57
CA HIS A 204 -0.15 -9.43 -2.13
C HIS A 204 0.07 -8.98 -0.69
N PHE A 205 1.29 -9.15 -0.18
CA PHE A 205 1.79 -8.50 1.03
C PHE A 205 3.21 -8.00 0.76
N ASP A 206 3.64 -6.94 1.47
CA ASP A 206 4.84 -6.18 1.12
C ASP A 206 6.14 -6.99 1.26
N GLN A 207 6.21 -7.92 2.23
CA GLN A 207 7.43 -8.70 2.48
C GLN A 207 7.88 -9.50 1.25
N MET A 208 6.96 -9.85 0.34
CA MET A 208 7.29 -10.56 -0.91
C MET A 208 8.36 -9.82 -1.74
N TYR A 209 8.40 -8.48 -1.68
CA TYR A 209 9.33 -7.64 -2.42
C TYR A 209 10.54 -7.17 -1.60
N LEU A 210 10.52 -7.36 -0.28
CA LEU A 210 11.52 -6.89 0.69
C LEU A 210 12.36 -8.04 1.28
N ARG A 211 12.41 -9.19 0.59
CA ARG A 211 13.03 -10.44 1.07
C ARG A 211 14.55 -10.40 1.26
N ALA A 212 15.27 -9.37 0.80
CA ALA A 212 16.70 -9.23 1.14
C ALA A 212 16.92 -8.65 2.54
N GLY A 213 15.84 -8.33 3.26
CA GLY A 213 15.84 -7.99 4.68
C GLY A 213 14.84 -8.84 5.46
N PRO A 214 14.96 -8.86 6.80
CA PRO A 214 13.95 -9.46 7.66
C PRO A 214 12.62 -8.69 7.57
N PRO A 215 11.48 -9.33 7.92
CA PRO A 215 10.13 -8.75 7.86
C PRO A 215 9.87 -7.78 9.01
N THR A 216 10.68 -6.73 9.10
CA THR A 216 10.64 -5.74 10.19
C THR A 216 10.26 -4.34 9.72
N SER A 217 9.92 -4.16 8.45
CA SER A 217 9.48 -2.86 7.95
C SER A 217 8.11 -2.48 8.50
N LEU A 218 7.85 -1.18 8.62
CA LEU A 218 6.52 -0.63 8.81
C LEU A 218 6.14 0.13 7.54
N THR A 219 5.09 -0.31 6.84
CA THR A 219 4.58 0.41 5.68
C THR A 219 3.50 1.40 6.10
N ALA A 220 3.66 2.65 5.69
CA ALA A 220 2.66 3.71 5.75
C ALA A 220 2.05 3.90 4.37
N TRP A 221 0.78 3.53 4.21
CA TRP A 221 -0.03 3.91 3.05
C TRP A 221 -0.70 5.25 3.33
N VAL A 222 -0.41 6.24 2.50
CA VAL A 222 -0.86 7.62 2.68
C VAL A 222 -1.75 8.02 1.49
N PRO A 223 -3.07 8.18 1.69
CA PRO A 223 -3.93 8.84 0.71
C PRO A 223 -3.52 10.32 0.60
N ILE A 224 -3.33 10.77 -0.64
CA ILE A 224 -2.96 12.16 -0.93
C ILE A 224 -4.24 12.86 -1.42
N GLY A 225 -5.07 13.28 -0.46
CA GLY A 225 -6.44 13.73 -0.67
C GLY A 225 -7.49 12.78 -0.12
N ASP A 226 -8.74 13.23 -0.17
CA ASP A 226 -9.89 12.42 0.23
C ASP A 226 -10.12 11.28 -0.76
N VAL A 227 -10.58 10.13 -0.26
CA VAL A 227 -10.93 8.95 -1.07
C VAL A 227 -12.22 8.35 -0.53
N SER A 228 -13.28 8.42 -1.33
CA SER A 228 -14.57 7.82 -1.00
C SER A 228 -14.49 6.29 -0.97
N LEU A 229 -15.46 5.63 -0.32
CA LEU A 229 -15.54 4.15 -0.30
C LEU A 229 -15.53 3.53 -1.72
N GLN A 230 -16.16 4.21 -2.69
CA GLN A 230 -16.21 3.78 -4.09
C GLN A 230 -15.04 4.29 -4.93
N GLY A 231 -14.36 5.36 -4.51
CA GLY A 231 -13.10 5.81 -5.10
C GLY A 231 -11.95 4.80 -4.93
N GLY A 232 -12.16 3.82 -4.07
CA GLY A 232 -11.50 2.53 -4.08
C GLY A 232 -10.09 2.58 -3.53
N GLY A 233 -9.96 2.82 -2.22
CA GLY A 233 -8.71 2.85 -1.47
C GLY A 233 -7.96 1.51 -1.40
N LEU A 234 -6.88 1.47 -0.62
CA LEU A 234 -6.24 0.20 -0.29
C LEU A 234 -7.20 -0.58 0.64
N MET A 235 -7.37 -1.87 0.36
CA MET A 235 -8.20 -2.77 1.15
C MET A 235 -7.35 -3.89 1.73
N TYR A 236 -7.72 -4.33 2.93
CA TYR A 236 -6.95 -5.29 3.70
C TYR A 236 -7.78 -6.53 3.99
N LEU A 237 -7.19 -7.71 3.85
CA LEU A 237 -7.88 -8.94 4.20
C LEU A 237 -7.85 -9.09 5.72
N GLU A 238 -9.02 -9.13 6.35
CA GLU A 238 -9.19 -9.17 7.80
C GLU A 238 -8.31 -10.25 8.46
N ARG A 239 -7.48 -9.85 9.42
CA ARG A 239 -6.62 -10.73 10.23
C ARG A 239 -5.84 -11.73 9.37
N SER A 240 -5.05 -11.20 8.43
CA SER A 240 -4.34 -11.98 7.41
C SER A 240 -2.81 -12.01 7.55
N THR A 241 -2.27 -11.43 8.63
CA THR A 241 -0.84 -11.52 8.95
C THR A 241 -0.38 -12.99 9.04
N ASP A 242 -1.22 -13.88 9.58
CA ASP A 242 -0.97 -15.33 9.65
C ASP A 242 -0.86 -15.96 8.25
N ILE A 243 -1.68 -15.53 7.30
CA ILE A 243 -1.63 -15.98 5.90
C ILE A 243 -0.31 -15.55 5.26
N GLY A 244 0.10 -14.28 5.41
CA GLY A 244 1.36 -13.78 4.87
C GLY A 244 2.58 -14.50 5.46
N MET A 245 2.62 -14.68 6.78
CA MET A 245 3.68 -15.43 7.47
C MET A 245 3.77 -16.88 6.97
N LYS A 246 2.63 -17.57 6.88
CA LYS A 246 2.58 -18.93 6.36
C LYS A 246 3.05 -19.00 4.91
N THR A 247 2.64 -18.05 4.08
CA THR A 247 3.02 -18.00 2.66
C THR A 247 4.52 -17.80 2.50
N GLU A 248 5.16 -16.94 3.31
CA GLU A 248 6.62 -16.78 3.29
C GLU A 248 7.35 -18.03 3.77
N GLN A 249 6.85 -18.70 4.82
CA GLN A 249 7.41 -19.97 5.28
C GLN A 249 7.35 -21.03 4.17
N ASP A 250 6.18 -21.18 3.54
CA ASP A 250 5.98 -22.12 2.45
C ASP A 250 6.91 -21.78 1.26
N PHE A 251 7.14 -20.49 0.97
CA PHE A 251 8.11 -20.08 -0.05
C PHE A 251 9.55 -20.47 0.32
N ALA A 252 9.97 -20.23 1.57
CA ALA A 252 11.30 -20.57 2.06
C ALA A 252 11.56 -22.10 2.00
N ASP A 253 10.59 -22.91 2.42
CA ASP A 253 10.68 -24.38 2.40
C ASP A 253 10.82 -24.93 0.97
N ASN A 254 10.22 -24.24 0.00
CA ASN A 254 10.23 -24.62 -1.42
C ASN A 254 11.37 -23.96 -2.24
N ALA A 255 12.29 -23.23 -1.61
CA ALA A 255 13.34 -22.46 -2.30
C ALA A 255 14.63 -23.25 -2.62
N HIS A 256 14.63 -24.59 -2.47
CA HIS A 256 15.80 -25.45 -2.69
C HIS A 256 16.33 -25.43 -4.13
N ASN A 257 15.48 -25.07 -5.09
CA ASN A 257 15.80 -24.99 -6.52
C ASN A 257 16.17 -23.57 -7.00
N LEU A 258 16.30 -22.60 -6.08
CA LEU A 258 16.59 -21.20 -6.38
C LEU A 258 18.01 -20.82 -5.94
N THR A 259 18.65 -19.95 -6.70
CA THR A 259 19.85 -19.20 -6.27
C THR A 259 19.48 -18.17 -5.20
N ASP A 260 20.48 -17.66 -4.47
CA ASP A 260 20.23 -16.64 -3.44
C ASP A 260 19.61 -15.35 -4.01
N GLU A 261 19.96 -14.97 -5.23
CA GLU A 261 19.38 -13.82 -5.92
C GLU A 261 17.91 -14.05 -6.31
N GLU A 262 17.57 -15.26 -6.79
CA GLU A 262 16.19 -15.61 -7.10
C GLU A 262 15.31 -15.69 -5.84
N ARG A 263 15.87 -16.14 -4.70
CA ARG A 263 15.14 -16.26 -3.42
C ARG A 263 14.64 -14.92 -2.92
N ILE A 264 15.41 -13.86 -3.11
CA ILE A 264 15.04 -12.51 -2.66
C ILE A 264 14.18 -11.75 -3.68
N SER A 265 13.94 -12.31 -4.86
CA SER A 265 13.11 -11.71 -5.90
C SER A 265 11.65 -12.16 -5.75
N ALA A 266 10.70 -11.24 -5.86
CA ALA A 266 9.28 -11.58 -6.02
C ALA A 266 8.95 -12.13 -7.42
N PHE A 267 9.88 -11.97 -8.36
CA PHE A 267 9.78 -12.38 -9.76
C PHE A 267 10.71 -13.55 -10.02
N ASN A 268 10.34 -14.72 -9.53
CA ASN A 268 11.09 -15.96 -9.73
C ASN A 268 10.14 -17.10 -10.15
N LYS A 269 10.71 -18.22 -10.60
CA LYS A 269 9.96 -19.36 -11.15
C LYS A 269 8.99 -20.05 -10.18
N ASN A 270 9.11 -19.83 -8.88
CA ASN A 270 8.22 -20.40 -7.86
C ASN A 270 7.07 -19.43 -7.48
N MET A 271 7.00 -18.23 -8.07
CA MET A 271 5.99 -17.21 -7.82
C MET A 271 5.04 -17.08 -9.02
N ASN A 272 3.82 -16.58 -8.79
CA ASN A 272 2.93 -16.24 -9.90
C ASN A 272 3.57 -15.18 -10.80
N ASP A 273 3.27 -15.25 -12.10
CA ASP A 273 3.70 -14.25 -13.08
C ASP A 273 3.16 -12.86 -12.68
N GLY A 274 4.07 -11.93 -12.40
CA GLY A 274 3.76 -10.58 -11.91
C GLY A 274 3.91 -10.34 -10.41
N GLY A 275 4.33 -11.34 -9.62
CA GLY A 275 4.75 -11.15 -8.23
C GLY A 275 3.61 -10.83 -7.26
N PHE A 276 2.48 -11.53 -7.36
CA PHE A 276 1.31 -11.37 -6.48
C PHE A 276 0.67 -12.73 -6.15
N LEU A 277 -0.20 -12.79 -5.15
CA LEU A 277 -0.91 -14.01 -4.76
C LEU A 277 -2.14 -14.31 -5.63
N SER A 278 -2.88 -13.27 -6.03
CA SER A 278 -4.05 -13.41 -6.90
C SER A 278 -4.40 -12.07 -7.56
N ARG A 279 -5.00 -12.10 -8.75
CA ARG A 279 -5.65 -10.92 -9.36
C ARG A 279 -7.14 -10.83 -9.00
N ASP A 280 -7.72 -11.92 -8.53
CA ASP A 280 -9.12 -12.04 -8.18
C ASP A 280 -9.28 -11.92 -6.66
N THR A 281 -9.64 -10.72 -6.24
CA THR A 281 -9.85 -10.38 -4.83
C THR A 281 -11.07 -11.10 -4.26
N VAL A 282 -12.12 -11.30 -5.06
CA VAL A 282 -13.36 -11.95 -4.62
C VAL A 282 -13.11 -13.43 -4.35
N ALA A 283 -12.51 -14.14 -5.31
CA ALA A 283 -12.18 -15.54 -5.16
C ALA A 283 -11.20 -15.76 -3.99
N TYR A 284 -10.16 -14.90 -3.88
CA TYR A 284 -9.17 -15.01 -2.82
C TYR A 284 -9.80 -14.82 -1.42
N GLY A 285 -10.63 -13.79 -1.23
CA GLY A 285 -11.31 -13.56 0.05
C GLY A 285 -12.22 -14.73 0.45
N LYS A 286 -12.95 -15.29 -0.52
CA LYS A 286 -13.82 -16.47 -0.32
C LYS A 286 -13.04 -17.73 0.05
N GLU A 287 -11.95 -18.02 -0.65
CA GLU A 287 -11.08 -19.15 -0.36
C GLU A 287 -10.51 -19.06 1.07
N ARG A 288 -10.05 -17.86 1.45
CA ARG A 288 -9.50 -17.60 2.79
C ARG A 288 -10.56 -17.45 3.88
N LYS A 289 -11.84 -17.33 3.51
CA LYS A 289 -12.98 -17.11 4.42
C LYS A 289 -12.75 -15.88 5.32
N ARG A 290 -12.26 -14.79 4.73
CA ARG A 290 -11.99 -13.52 5.40
C ARG A 290 -12.64 -12.37 4.64
N LYS A 291 -12.98 -11.30 5.35
CA LYS A 291 -13.54 -10.10 4.75
C LYS A 291 -12.45 -9.17 4.21
N TRP A 292 -12.76 -8.44 3.15
CA TRP A 292 -11.98 -7.29 2.69
C TRP A 292 -12.42 -6.04 3.45
N LEU A 293 -11.52 -5.48 4.23
CA LEU A 293 -11.73 -4.27 5.01
C LEU A 293 -11.43 -3.03 4.15
N ILE A 294 -12.39 -2.12 4.08
CA ILE A 294 -12.30 -0.84 3.35
C ILE A 294 -12.53 0.34 4.30
N ALA A 295 -12.17 1.53 3.88
CA ALA A 295 -12.54 2.76 4.58
C ALA A 295 -12.71 3.92 3.61
N GLU A 296 -13.40 4.95 4.09
CA GLU A 296 -13.30 6.29 3.54
C GLU A 296 -12.08 6.98 4.16
N TYR A 297 -11.35 7.71 3.34
CA TYR A 297 -10.12 8.40 3.73
C TYR A 297 -10.27 9.89 3.58
N GLU A 298 -9.69 10.62 4.52
CA GLU A 298 -9.57 12.07 4.47
C GLU A 298 -8.09 12.44 4.31
N ALA A 299 -7.84 13.58 3.66
CA ALA A 299 -6.52 14.18 3.59
C ALA A 299 -5.94 14.38 5.00
N GLY A 300 -4.82 13.70 5.27
CA GLY A 300 -4.17 13.68 6.58
C GLY A 300 -4.16 12.31 7.24
N ASP A 301 -5.01 11.38 6.78
CA ASP A 301 -5.01 10.01 7.28
C ASP A 301 -3.80 9.21 6.84
N VAL A 302 -3.44 8.18 7.62
CA VAL A 302 -2.39 7.22 7.28
C VAL A 302 -2.79 5.84 7.77
N ILE A 303 -2.56 4.81 6.96
CA ILE A 303 -2.65 3.41 7.41
C ILE A 303 -1.25 2.86 7.56
N PHE A 304 -0.93 2.37 8.74
CA PHE A 304 0.27 1.59 8.99
C PHE A 304 -0.07 0.11 8.91
N HIS A 305 0.74 -0.71 8.25
CA HIS A 305 0.47 -2.14 8.16
C HIS A 305 1.72 -3.01 8.26
N ASN A 306 1.47 -4.23 8.75
CA ASN A 306 2.46 -5.28 8.92
C ASN A 306 3.00 -5.77 7.57
N PRO A 307 4.30 -6.11 7.44
CA PRO A 307 4.89 -6.63 6.19
C PRO A 307 4.16 -7.84 5.61
N PHE A 308 3.50 -8.63 6.45
CA PHE A 308 2.72 -9.81 6.04
C PHE A 308 1.24 -9.53 5.81
N MET A 309 0.77 -8.31 6.04
CA MET A 309 -0.63 -7.98 5.92
C MET A 309 -1.08 -8.10 4.47
N VAL A 310 -2.02 -9.02 4.19
CA VAL A 310 -2.53 -9.23 2.84
C VAL A 310 -3.44 -8.09 2.46
N HIS A 311 -3.16 -7.45 1.33
CA HIS A 311 -3.88 -6.30 0.85
C HIS A 311 -3.98 -6.29 -0.69
N ALA A 312 -4.90 -5.47 -1.18
CA ALA A 312 -5.20 -5.25 -2.60
C ALA A 312 -5.90 -3.89 -2.76
N SER A 313 -6.36 -3.55 -3.95
CA SER A 313 -7.29 -2.42 -4.13
C SER A 313 -8.57 -2.86 -4.86
N CYS A 314 -9.62 -2.05 -4.78
CA CYS A 314 -10.81 -2.16 -5.64
C CYS A 314 -10.80 -1.08 -6.73
N LYS A 315 -11.65 -1.22 -7.75
CA LYS A 315 -11.75 -0.27 -8.86
C LYS A 315 -12.18 1.07 -8.33
N ASN A 316 -11.50 2.11 -8.79
CA ASN A 316 -11.97 3.46 -8.61
C ASN A 316 -13.28 3.62 -9.41
N LYS A 317 -14.38 3.71 -8.68
CA LYS A 317 -15.75 3.96 -9.11
C LYS A 317 -16.27 5.26 -8.48
N ASP A 318 -15.37 6.21 -8.22
CA ASP A 318 -15.74 7.47 -7.61
C ASP A 318 -16.85 8.17 -8.43
N PRO A 319 -17.99 8.52 -7.82
CA PRO A 319 -19.14 9.06 -8.54
C PRO A 319 -18.87 10.45 -9.13
N GLU A 320 -17.86 11.16 -8.63
CA GLU A 320 -17.44 12.47 -9.14
C GLU A 320 -16.28 12.36 -10.13
N ASN A 321 -15.92 11.13 -10.54
CA ASN A 321 -14.83 10.84 -11.48
C ASN A 321 -13.46 11.32 -10.94
N LYS A 322 -13.29 11.35 -9.62
CA LYS A 322 -12.03 11.74 -8.96
C LYS A 322 -10.96 10.66 -9.13
N ILE A 323 -9.73 11.09 -9.34
CA ILE A 323 -8.55 10.22 -9.36
C ILE A 323 -8.11 9.99 -7.91
N ARG A 324 -7.99 8.71 -7.52
CA ARG A 324 -7.35 8.32 -6.27
C ARG A 324 -5.84 8.50 -6.41
N LEU A 325 -5.24 9.29 -5.52
CA LEU A 325 -3.79 9.46 -5.43
C LEU A 325 -3.35 8.97 -4.05
N ALA A 326 -2.32 8.12 -4.02
CA ALA A 326 -1.76 7.64 -2.77
C ALA A 326 -0.27 7.32 -2.94
N THR A 327 0.44 7.24 -1.82
CA THR A 327 1.79 6.70 -1.79
C THR A 327 1.98 5.67 -0.69
N ASP A 328 2.84 4.71 -0.97
CA ASP A 328 3.36 3.76 0.00
C ASP A 328 4.79 4.14 0.41
N VAL A 329 4.98 4.46 1.69
CA VAL A 329 6.28 4.79 2.29
C VAL A 329 6.65 3.72 3.31
N ARG A 330 7.89 3.21 3.27
CA ARG A 330 8.33 2.14 4.19
C ARG A 330 9.42 2.65 5.11
N PHE A 331 9.31 2.28 6.38
CA PHE A 331 10.28 2.60 7.42
C PHE A 331 10.93 1.36 8.00
N VAL A 332 12.19 1.47 8.38
CA VAL A 332 12.98 0.43 9.03
C VAL A 332 13.83 1.02 10.17
N ASP A 333 14.30 0.19 11.09
CA ASP A 333 15.37 0.54 12.01
C ASP A 333 16.73 0.46 11.29
N PRO A 334 17.47 1.57 11.09
CA PRO A 334 18.76 1.54 10.39
C PRO A 334 19.84 0.75 11.14
N GLU A 335 19.66 0.50 12.45
CA GLU A 335 20.60 -0.27 13.26
C GLU A 335 20.39 -1.80 13.11
N LYS A 336 19.38 -2.23 12.34
CA LYS A 336 19.06 -3.63 12.06
C LYS A 336 19.26 -3.95 10.58
N PRO A 337 19.43 -5.23 10.21
CA PRO A 337 19.38 -5.63 8.80
C PRO A 337 18.05 -5.23 8.15
N TYR A 338 18.11 -4.73 6.92
CA TYR A 338 16.94 -4.42 6.10
C TYR A 338 17.30 -4.54 4.61
N ASP A 339 16.31 -4.56 3.73
CA ASP A 339 16.51 -4.70 2.29
C ASP A 339 17.10 -3.42 1.67
N LYS A 340 18.43 -3.39 1.52
CA LYS A 340 19.13 -2.23 0.93
C LYS A 340 18.84 -2.02 -0.56
N ARG A 341 18.23 -2.98 -1.27
CA ARG A 341 17.86 -2.81 -2.69
C ARG A 341 16.79 -1.72 -2.86
N TRP A 342 16.05 -1.41 -1.80
CA TRP A 342 15.03 -0.35 -1.74
C TRP A 342 15.60 1.04 -1.39
N MET A 343 16.91 1.17 -1.23
CA MET A 343 17.61 2.46 -1.04
C MET A 343 18.02 3.11 -2.37
N LYS A 344 17.12 3.06 -3.35
CA LYS A 344 17.21 3.77 -4.62
C LYS A 344 15.81 4.20 -5.02
N VAL A 345 15.69 5.29 -5.78
CA VAL A 345 14.37 5.76 -6.21
C VAL A 345 13.76 4.78 -7.22
N TYR A 346 12.42 4.77 -7.29
CA TYR A 346 11.67 3.96 -8.24
C TYR A 346 12.15 4.18 -9.68
N ARG A 347 12.39 3.08 -10.38
CA ARG A 347 12.65 3.02 -11.82
C ARG A 347 11.92 1.83 -12.41
N PRO A 348 11.27 1.96 -13.58
CA PRO A 348 10.68 0.82 -14.26
C PRO A 348 11.73 -0.22 -14.65
N LEU A 349 11.32 -1.50 -14.70
CA LEU A 349 12.10 -2.62 -15.23
C LEU A 349 13.43 -2.90 -14.51
N ASP A 350 13.59 -2.43 -13.27
CA ASP A 350 14.82 -2.62 -12.48
C ASP A 350 14.80 -3.87 -11.57
N GLY A 351 13.81 -4.75 -11.78
CA GLY A 351 13.67 -6.03 -11.08
C GLY A 351 13.11 -5.95 -9.66
N LEU A 352 12.54 -4.80 -9.25
CA LEU A 352 11.95 -4.58 -7.92
C LEU A 352 10.52 -4.06 -7.95
#